data_AF-A0AAD7MN97-F1
#
_entry.id   AF-A0AAD7MN97-F1
#
_cell.length_a   1.000
_cell.length_b   1.000
_cell.length_c   1.000
_cell.angle_alpha   90.00
_cell.angle_beta   90.00
_cell.angle_gamma   90.00
#
_symmetry.space_group_name_H-M   'P 1'
#
loop_
_entity.id
_entity.type
_entity.pdbx_description
1 polymer ?
#
loop_
_entity_poly.entity_id
_entity_poly.type
_entity_poly.pdbx_seq_one_letter_code
_entity_poly.pdbx_strand_id
1 'polypeptide(L)'
;MSLVALPAELLLDLPDFLHSIEDSYSLFSTCRTLFRTCANRNPKFIPRLAANSGRVFFRPHPHLLIAATARQVADWAVQDDERRFVLETAIQGGVDTLLELAINVSELTMDDIRNLYTYKCDVINRRLDLAAGPATRHPGTVSSTTWDSFPTKHHSFSKTMSTRMTADTSS
;
A
#
# COMPACT_ATOMS: atom_id res chain seq x y z
N MET A 1 -21.01 22.43 8.54
CA MET A 1 -21.27 20.98 8.65
C MET A 1 -19.94 20.31 8.97
N SER A 2 -19.81 19.70 10.15
CA SER A 2 -18.55 19.04 10.55
C SER A 2 -18.57 17.59 10.09
N LEU A 3 -17.51 17.14 9.40
CA LEU A 3 -17.37 15.74 8.98
C LEU A 3 -17.40 14.78 10.18
N VAL A 4 -17.00 15.26 11.37
CA VAL A 4 -16.95 14.47 12.61
C VAL A 4 -18.35 14.27 13.22
N ALA A 5 -19.37 14.98 12.75
CA ALA A 5 -20.75 14.80 13.18
C ALA A 5 -21.48 13.69 12.41
N LEU A 6 -20.84 13.08 11.40
CA LEU A 6 -21.38 11.94 10.68
C LEU A 6 -21.32 10.66 11.54
N PRO A 7 -22.30 9.75 11.41
CA PRO A 7 -22.25 8.41 11.99
C PRO A 7 -20.99 7.65 11.59
N ALA A 8 -20.48 6.81 12.51
CA ALA A 8 -19.26 6.06 12.30
C ALA A 8 -19.33 5.14 11.07
N GLU A 9 -20.52 4.65 10.72
CA GLU A 9 -20.74 3.79 9.54
C GLU A 9 -20.41 4.53 8.25
N LEU A 10 -20.83 5.79 8.11
CA LEU A 10 -20.55 6.60 6.91
C LEU A 10 -19.07 7.02 6.84
N LEU A 11 -18.44 7.25 7.99
CA LEU A 11 -17.02 7.56 8.06
C LEU A 11 -16.15 6.37 7.66
N LEU A 12 -16.64 5.16 7.89
CA LEU A 12 -15.95 3.94 7.52
C LEU A 12 -15.96 3.71 6.00
N ASP A 13 -17.01 4.15 5.28
CA ASP A 13 -17.16 4.01 3.81
C ASP A 13 -16.32 5.02 3.02
N LEU A 14 -15.90 6.10 3.67
CA LEU A 14 -15.16 7.20 3.06
C LEU A 14 -13.86 6.79 2.34
N PRO A 15 -13.04 5.86 2.88
CA PRO A 15 -11.87 5.34 2.19
C PRO A 15 -12.15 4.70 0.83
N ASP A 16 -13.36 4.14 0.63
CA ASP A 16 -13.68 3.51 -0.66
C ASP A 16 -13.85 4.51 -1.81
N PHE A 17 -14.05 5.79 -1.48
CA PHE A 17 -14.14 6.88 -2.44
C PHE A 17 -12.79 7.58 -2.68
N LEU A 18 -11.72 7.14 -2.01
CA LEU A 18 -10.39 7.72 -2.21
C LEU A 18 -9.71 7.09 -3.43
N HIS A 19 -9.20 7.93 -4.31
CA HIS A 19 -8.60 7.50 -5.56
C HIS A 19 -7.08 7.38 -5.48
N SER A 20 -6.41 8.13 -4.60
CA SER A 20 -4.94 8.09 -4.47
C SER A 20 -4.45 8.01 -3.02
N ILE A 21 -3.19 7.59 -2.86
CA ILE A 21 -2.48 7.61 -1.57
C ILE A 21 -2.40 9.04 -1.04
N GLU A 22 -2.21 10.03 -1.91
CA GLU A 22 -2.13 11.44 -1.54
C GLU A 22 -3.45 11.95 -0.96
N ASP A 23 -4.59 11.56 -1.55
CA ASP A 23 -5.92 11.91 -1.03
C ASP A 23 -6.14 11.29 0.36
N SER A 24 -5.75 10.02 0.52
CA SER A 24 -5.85 9.33 1.81
C SER A 24 -4.98 9.98 2.88
N TYR A 25 -3.76 10.41 2.52
CA TYR A 25 -2.87 11.09 3.42
C TYR A 25 -3.43 12.45 3.83
N SER A 26 -3.89 13.24 2.86
CA SER A 26 -4.49 14.55 3.10
C SER A 26 -5.68 14.42 4.05
N LEU A 27 -6.57 13.47 3.80
CA LEU A 27 -7.72 13.20 4.67
C LEU A 27 -7.28 12.81 6.09
N PHE A 28 -6.36 11.85 6.25
CA PHE A 28 -5.91 11.40 7.56
C PHE A 28 -5.12 12.45 8.33
N SER A 29 -4.42 13.35 7.64
CA SER A 29 -3.70 14.47 8.26
C SER A 29 -4.64 15.50 8.88
N THR A 30 -5.86 15.67 8.32
CA THR A 30 -6.85 16.64 8.82
C THR A 30 -7.62 16.15 10.04
N CYS A 31 -7.76 14.83 10.23
CA CYS A 31 -8.56 14.29 11.32
C CYS A 31 -8.03 12.94 11.87
N ARG A 32 -7.54 12.97 13.12
CA ARG A 32 -7.04 11.77 13.83
C ARG A 32 -8.15 10.74 14.11
N THR A 33 -9.39 11.18 14.26
CA THR A 33 -10.54 10.28 14.46
C THR A 33 -10.82 9.47 13.21
N LEU A 34 -10.80 10.10 12.03
CA LEU A 34 -10.94 9.40 10.74
C LEU A 34 -9.81 8.41 10.51
N PHE A 35 -8.57 8.80 10.82
CA PHE A 35 -7.44 7.87 10.72
C PHE A 35 -7.67 6.61 11.57
N ARG A 36 -8.11 6.77 12.83
CA ARG A 36 -8.35 5.63 13.73
C ARG A 36 -9.49 4.72 13.29
N THR A 37 -10.57 5.28 12.75
CA THR A 37 -11.71 4.48 12.28
C THR A 37 -11.36 3.76 10.98
N CYS A 38 -10.62 4.40 10.08
CA CYS A 38 -10.31 3.85 8.76
C CYS A 38 -9.13 2.87 8.76
N ALA A 39 -8.18 3.00 9.69
CA ALA A 39 -6.96 2.17 9.73
C ALA A 39 -7.23 0.65 9.88
N ASN A 40 -8.40 0.26 10.39
CA ASN A 40 -8.72 -1.15 10.66
C ASN A 40 -9.60 -1.83 9.60
N ARG A 41 -10.08 -1.11 8.57
CA ARG A 41 -11.25 -1.61 7.81
C ARG A 41 -10.92 -2.59 6.68
N ASN A 42 -9.82 -2.38 5.94
CA ASN A 42 -9.57 -3.20 4.75
C ASN A 42 -8.07 -3.32 4.42
N PRO A 43 -7.47 -4.52 4.49
CA PRO A 43 -6.06 -4.72 4.15
C PRO A 43 -5.76 -4.45 2.66
N LYS A 44 -6.76 -4.55 1.77
CA LYS A 44 -6.62 -4.30 0.33
C LYS A 44 -6.70 -2.83 -0.05
N PHE A 45 -7.04 -1.96 0.90
CA PHE A 45 -7.17 -0.53 0.67
C PHE A 45 -5.86 0.10 0.18
N ILE A 46 -4.75 -0.25 0.83
CA ILE A 46 -3.43 0.30 0.54
C ILE A 46 -2.89 -0.14 -0.83
N PRO A 47 -2.88 -1.45 -1.19
CA PRO A 47 -2.53 -1.88 -2.54
C PRO A 47 -3.36 -1.21 -3.64
N ARG A 48 -4.69 -1.05 -3.44
CA ARG A 48 -5.58 -0.39 -4.40
C ARG A 48 -5.22 1.07 -4.62
N LEU A 49 -4.97 1.81 -3.53
CA LEU A 49 -4.51 3.20 -3.64
C LEU A 49 -3.15 3.30 -4.31
N ALA A 50 -2.23 2.36 -4.05
CA ALA A 50 -0.91 2.33 -4.66
C ALA A 50 -0.97 2.14 -6.18
N ALA A 51 -1.82 1.22 -6.64
CA ALA A 51 -2.06 1.00 -8.06
C ALA A 51 -2.58 2.28 -8.74
N ASN A 52 -3.58 2.94 -8.15
CA ASN A 52 -4.15 4.16 -8.71
C ASN A 52 -3.16 5.36 -8.66
N SER A 53 -2.27 5.40 -7.67
CA SER A 53 -1.24 6.43 -7.52
C SER A 53 0.01 6.17 -8.38
N GLY A 54 -0.02 5.08 -9.15
CA GLY A 54 1.04 4.55 -9.99
C GLY A 54 1.74 5.55 -10.90
N ARG A 55 0.95 6.41 -11.56
CA ARG A 55 1.44 7.30 -12.62
C ARG A 55 2.36 8.41 -12.11
N VAL A 56 2.20 8.80 -10.85
CA VAL A 56 2.98 9.86 -10.20
C VAL A 56 4.13 9.26 -9.39
N PHE A 57 3.85 8.24 -8.57
CA PHE A 57 4.83 7.74 -7.59
C PHE A 57 5.59 6.49 -8.03
N PHE A 58 4.98 5.58 -8.79
CA PHE A 58 5.53 4.25 -9.07
C PHE A 58 5.97 4.04 -10.52
N ARG A 59 6.55 5.06 -11.16
CA ARG A 59 7.19 4.86 -12.47
C ARG A 59 8.42 3.94 -12.37
N PRO A 60 8.58 2.93 -13.24
CA PRO A 60 7.67 2.53 -14.32
C PRO A 60 6.45 1.76 -13.78
N HIS A 61 5.27 2.35 -13.97
CA HIS A 61 4.00 1.78 -13.52
C HIS A 61 3.40 0.93 -14.65
N PRO A 62 2.82 -0.24 -14.38
CA PRO A 62 2.61 -0.88 -13.06
C PRO A 62 3.70 -1.87 -12.63
N HIS A 63 4.76 -2.01 -13.43
CA HIS A 63 5.79 -3.03 -13.23
C HIS A 63 6.47 -2.98 -11.86
N LEU A 64 6.72 -1.79 -11.30
CA LEU A 64 7.36 -1.67 -9.98
C LEU A 64 6.50 -2.28 -8.87
N LEU A 65 5.18 -2.07 -8.92
CA LEU A 65 4.27 -2.59 -7.91
C LEU A 65 4.12 -4.12 -8.06
N ILE A 66 3.97 -4.60 -9.30
CA ILE A 66 3.93 -6.04 -9.60
C ILE A 66 5.20 -6.73 -9.10
N ALA A 67 6.38 -6.14 -9.35
CA ALA A 67 7.65 -6.68 -8.91
C ALA A 67 7.76 -6.74 -7.38
N ALA A 68 7.26 -5.72 -6.67
CA ALA A 68 7.25 -5.70 -5.21
C ALA A 68 6.37 -6.81 -4.63
N THR A 69 5.24 -7.11 -5.28
CA THR A 69 4.29 -8.14 -4.84
C THR A 69 4.59 -9.54 -5.39
N ALA A 70 5.52 -9.66 -6.35
CA ALA A 70 5.75 -10.89 -7.11
C ALA A 70 6.03 -12.10 -6.20
N ARG A 71 6.78 -11.89 -5.12
CA ARG A 71 7.08 -12.95 -4.15
C ARG A 71 5.84 -13.40 -3.39
N GLN A 72 5.01 -12.47 -2.91
CA GLN A 72 3.77 -12.81 -2.22
C GLN A 72 2.79 -13.55 -3.14
N VAL A 73 2.68 -13.11 -4.39
CA VAL A 73 1.84 -13.77 -5.40
C VAL A 73 2.36 -15.18 -5.71
N ALA A 74 3.67 -15.36 -5.83
CA ALA A 74 4.28 -16.68 -6.03
C ALA A 74 4.05 -17.60 -4.83
N ASP A 75 4.30 -17.11 -3.61
CA ASP A 75 4.10 -17.88 -2.37
C ASP A 75 2.62 -18.26 -2.19
N TRP A 76 1.68 -17.42 -2.60
CA TRP A 76 0.25 -17.71 -2.62
C TRP A 76 -0.13 -18.77 -3.67
N ALA A 77 0.44 -18.69 -4.87
CA ALA A 77 0.13 -19.58 -5.99
C ALA A 77 0.70 -21.00 -5.80
N VAL A 78 1.81 -21.16 -5.07
CA VAL A 78 2.42 -22.48 -4.81
C VAL A 78 1.59 -23.34 -3.85
N GLN A 79 0.68 -22.73 -3.08
CA GLN A 79 -0.11 -23.46 -2.08
C GLN A 79 -1.21 -24.35 -2.68
N ASP A 80 -1.64 -24.11 -3.92
CA ASP A 80 -2.80 -24.76 -4.52
C ASP A 80 -2.72 -24.74 -6.05
N ASP A 81 -3.05 -25.85 -6.69
CA ASP A 81 -3.07 -25.98 -8.15
C ASP A 81 -4.14 -25.08 -8.79
N GLU A 82 -5.28 -24.83 -8.12
CA GLU A 82 -6.29 -23.89 -8.62
C GLU A 82 -5.76 -22.46 -8.65
N ARG A 83 -5.02 -22.05 -7.62
CA ARG A 83 -4.41 -20.71 -7.55
C ARG A 83 -3.31 -20.53 -8.59
N ARG A 84 -2.58 -21.60 -8.89
CA ARG A 84 -1.59 -21.62 -9.97
C ARG A 84 -2.25 -21.39 -11.33
N PHE A 85 -3.42 -22.00 -11.57
CA PHE A 85 -4.20 -21.74 -12.78
C PHE A 85 -4.70 -20.29 -12.85
N VAL A 86 -5.13 -19.71 -11.73
CA VAL A 86 -5.50 -18.27 -11.66
C VAL A 86 -4.31 -17.38 -12.00
N LEU A 87 -3.12 -17.68 -11.48
CA LEU A 87 -1.90 -16.94 -11.82
C LEU A 87 -1.55 -17.07 -13.30
N GLU A 88 -1.63 -18.27 -13.87
CA GLU A 88 -1.38 -18.50 -15.30
C GLU A 88 -2.37 -17.71 -16.17
N THR A 89 -3.65 -17.73 -15.81
CA THR A 89 -4.70 -16.97 -16.51
C THR A 89 -4.44 -15.47 -16.42
N ALA A 90 -4.02 -14.96 -15.26
CA ALA A 90 -3.67 -13.55 -15.09
C ALA A 90 -2.42 -13.16 -15.91
N ILE A 91 -1.42 -14.05 -16.03
CA ILE A 91 -0.25 -13.79 -16.88
C ILE A 91 -0.66 -13.73 -18.36
N GLN A 92 -1.55 -14.63 -18.81
CA GLN A 92 -2.07 -14.63 -20.18
C GLN A 92 -2.94 -13.39 -20.48
N GLY A 93 -3.67 -12.89 -19.48
CA GLY A 93 -4.47 -11.67 -19.57
C GLY A 93 -3.67 -10.36 -19.60
N GLY A 94 -2.34 -10.41 -19.47
CA GLY A 94 -1.46 -9.26 -19.56
C GLY A 94 -1.22 -8.51 -18.24
N VAL A 95 -0.64 -7.32 -18.36
CA VAL A 95 -0.07 -6.59 -17.21
C VAL A 95 -1.16 -6.07 -16.25
N ASP A 96 -2.31 -5.66 -16.77
CA ASP A 96 -3.39 -5.10 -15.95
C ASP A 96 -4.09 -6.17 -15.09
N THR A 97 -4.32 -7.36 -15.67
CA THR A 97 -4.90 -8.50 -14.93
C THR A 97 -3.93 -9.07 -13.90
N LEU A 98 -2.63 -9.07 -14.22
CA LEU A 98 -1.58 -9.42 -13.26
C LEU A 98 -1.49 -8.40 -12.11
N LEU A 99 -1.66 -7.11 -12.39
CA LEU A 99 -1.74 -6.07 -11.37
C LEU A 99 -2.97 -6.25 -10.48
N GLU A 100 -4.13 -6.55 -11.06
CA GLU A 100 -5.35 -6.82 -10.30
C GLU A 100 -5.19 -8.03 -9.38
N LEU A 101 -4.58 -9.11 -9.87
CA LEU A 101 -4.25 -10.27 -9.05
C LEU A 101 -3.29 -9.89 -7.92
N ALA A 102 -2.25 -9.11 -8.21
CA ALA A 102 -1.30 -8.63 -7.21
C ALA A 102 -1.99 -7.79 -6.12
N ILE A 103 -2.90 -6.89 -6.46
CA ILE A 103 -3.69 -6.10 -5.48
C ILE A 103 -4.56 -7.02 -4.62
N ASN A 104 -5.12 -8.08 -5.22
CA ASN A 104 -6.03 -8.98 -4.52
C ASN A 104 -5.35 -9.95 -3.56
N VAL A 105 -4.12 -10.36 -3.87
CA VAL A 105 -3.33 -11.31 -3.10
C VAL A 105 -2.40 -10.60 -2.09
N SER A 106 -1.91 -9.41 -2.44
CA SER A 106 -0.92 -8.73 -1.60
C SER A 106 -1.51 -8.09 -0.36
N GLU A 107 -0.76 -8.18 0.73
CA GLU A 107 -1.03 -7.48 1.99
C GLU A 107 -0.04 -6.32 2.15
N LEU A 108 0.10 -5.48 1.11
CA LEU A 108 1.04 -4.36 1.18
C LEU A 108 0.62 -3.37 2.26
N THR A 109 1.54 -3.12 3.18
CA THR A 109 1.40 -2.06 4.17
C THR A 109 1.90 -0.73 3.63
N MET A 110 1.54 0.36 4.30
CA MET A 110 2.10 1.68 3.98
C MET A 110 3.62 1.73 4.18
N ASP A 111 4.17 0.92 5.09
CA ASP A 111 5.61 0.85 5.31
C ASP A 111 6.31 0.15 4.14
N ASP A 112 5.70 -0.90 3.58
CA ASP A 112 6.20 -1.56 2.36
C ASP A 112 6.23 -0.61 1.18
N ILE A 113 5.19 0.22 1.03
CA ILE A 113 5.13 1.24 -0.01
C ILE A 113 6.25 2.29 0.16
N ARG A 114 6.50 2.74 1.39
CA ARG A 114 7.60 3.68 1.66
C ARG A 114 8.95 3.05 1.33
N ASN A 115 9.17 1.81 1.77
CA ASN A 115 10.39 1.08 1.47
C ASN A 115 10.59 0.90 -0.04
N LEU A 116 9.52 0.60 -0.77
CA LEU A 116 9.55 0.49 -2.23
C LEU A 116 9.89 1.83 -2.91
N TYR A 117 9.33 2.94 -2.42
CA TYR A 117 9.64 4.27 -2.92
C TYR A 117 11.10 4.67 -2.64
N THR A 118 11.59 4.43 -1.43
CA THR A 118 13.01 4.66 -1.08
C THR A 118 13.93 3.84 -1.96
N TYR A 119 13.65 2.54 -2.13
CA TYR A 119 14.40 1.66 -3.02
C TYR A 119 14.42 2.18 -4.46
N LYS A 120 13.28 2.67 -4.96
CA LYS A 120 13.18 3.28 -6.29
C LYS A 120 14.12 4.49 -6.42
N CYS A 121 14.11 5.39 -5.45
CA CYS A 121 14.97 6.58 -5.47
C CYS A 121 16.46 6.21 -5.39
N ASP A 122 16.82 5.32 -4.47
CA ASP A 122 18.22 5.00 -4.18
C ASP A 122 18.89 4.13 -5.25
N VAL A 123 18.12 3.21 -5.84
CA VAL A 123 18.66 2.18 -6.76
C VAL A 123 18.24 2.46 -8.19
N ILE A 124 16.94 2.65 -8.45
CA ILE A 124 16.42 2.77 -9.83
C ILE A 124 16.75 4.14 -10.41
N ASN A 125 16.33 5.22 -9.74
CA ASN A 125 16.56 6.58 -10.21
C ASN A 125 18.06 6.89 -10.25
N ARG A 126 18.82 6.51 -9.21
CA ARG A 126 20.28 6.69 -9.20
C ARG A 126 20.96 6.01 -10.39
N ARG A 127 20.53 4.81 -10.79
CA ARG A 127 21.07 4.12 -11.97
C ARG A 127 20.63 4.76 -13.28
N LEU A 128 19.40 5.24 -13.37
CA LEU A 128 18.91 5.98 -14.52
C LEU A 128 19.65 7.31 -14.70
N ASP A 129 19.91 8.04 -13.62
CA ASP A 129 20.68 9.29 -13.63
C ASP A 129 22.14 9.06 -14.05
N LEU A 130 22.75 7.96 -13.59
CA LEU A 130 24.09 7.56 -14.03
C LEU A 130 24.11 7.15 -15.51
N ALA A 131 23.07 6.47 -16.00
CA ALA A 131 22.96 6.03 -17.40
C ALA A 131 22.61 7.17 -18.37
N ALA A 132 21.87 8.19 -17.92
CA ALA A 132 21.46 9.35 -18.72
C ALA A 132 22.58 10.40 -18.89
N GLY A 133 23.69 10.27 -18.14
CA GLY A 133 24.79 11.23 -18.15
C GLY A 133 24.47 12.55 -17.42
N PRO A 134 25.44 13.46 -17.26
CA PRO A 134 25.32 14.64 -16.38
C PRO A 134 24.35 15.75 -16.84
N ALA A 135 23.43 15.51 -17.78
CA ALA A 135 22.73 16.57 -18.51
C ALA A 135 21.22 16.74 -18.20
N THR A 136 20.59 15.98 -17.29
CA THR A 136 19.15 16.16 -17.01
C THR A 136 18.84 16.41 -15.55
N ARG A 137 19.47 17.45 -14.95
CA ARG A 137 18.88 18.13 -13.79
C ARG A 137 17.72 19.02 -14.25
N HIS A 138 16.58 18.42 -14.57
CA HIS A 138 15.33 19.18 -14.51
C HIS A 138 14.89 19.26 -13.03
N PRO A 139 14.56 20.46 -12.51
CA PRO A 139 14.22 20.67 -11.10
C PRO A 139 12.80 20.19 -10.74
N GLY A 140 12.35 19.07 -11.31
CA GLY A 140 11.03 18.48 -11.08
C GLY A 140 11.03 17.18 -10.28
N THR A 141 12.19 16.68 -9.86
CA THR A 141 12.25 15.48 -9.02
C THR A 141 11.72 15.83 -7.64
N VAL A 142 10.47 15.43 -7.36
CA VAL A 142 9.87 15.47 -6.03
C VAL A 142 10.88 14.85 -5.05
N SER A 143 11.47 15.70 -4.22
CA SER A 143 12.46 15.30 -3.23
C SER A 143 11.80 14.35 -2.21
N SER A 144 12.60 13.43 -1.67
CA SER A 144 12.20 12.47 -0.63
C SER A 144 11.48 13.10 0.57
N THR A 145 11.65 14.40 0.78
CA THR A 145 11.06 15.19 1.87
C THR A 145 9.54 15.13 1.97
N THR A 146 8.80 14.87 0.88
CA THR A 146 7.33 14.74 0.97
C THR A 146 6.92 13.49 1.77
N TRP A 147 7.76 12.44 1.80
CA TRP A 147 7.48 11.19 2.50
C TRP A 147 8.03 11.12 3.92
N ASP A 148 9.08 11.88 4.24
CA ASP A 148 9.67 11.95 5.59
C ASP A 148 8.71 12.56 6.64
N SER A 149 7.62 13.19 6.19
CA SER A 149 6.59 13.80 7.05
C SER A 149 5.54 12.79 7.55
N PHE A 150 5.59 11.53 7.13
CA PHE A 150 4.66 10.50 7.58
C PHE A 150 4.98 9.99 9.01
N PRO A 151 4.01 9.97 9.95
CA PRO A 151 4.24 9.49 11.31
C PRO A 151 4.51 7.98 11.37
N THR A 152 5.64 7.63 11.98
CA THR A 152 6.32 6.32 12.03
C THR A 152 5.94 5.45 13.24
N LYS A 153 4.64 5.22 13.52
CA LYS A 153 4.27 4.34 14.65
C LYS A 153 3.12 3.38 14.34
N HIS A 154 3.47 2.23 13.78
CA HIS A 154 2.70 0.98 13.89
C HIS A 154 3.54 -0.16 14.47
N HIS A 155 4.44 0.14 15.42
CA HIS A 155 5.07 -0.89 16.23
C HIS A 155 4.47 -0.90 17.64
N SER A 156 3.99 -2.08 18.01
CA SER A 156 3.33 -2.46 19.27
C SER A 156 1.83 -2.26 19.29
N PHE A 157 1.06 -3.29 18.95
CA PHE A 157 -0.15 -3.68 19.71
C PHE A 157 -0.71 -5.08 19.37
N SER A 158 0.01 -5.91 18.61
CA SER A 158 -0.40 -7.31 18.36
C SER A 158 -0.10 -8.26 19.55
N LYS A 159 0.67 -7.83 20.56
CA LYS A 159 1.12 -8.72 21.65
C LYS A 159 0.26 -8.76 22.92
N THR A 160 -0.84 -8.01 23.01
CA THR A 160 -1.60 -7.89 24.28
C THR A 160 -3.04 -8.43 24.25
N MET A 161 -3.45 -9.17 23.22
CA MET A 161 -4.79 -9.77 23.17
C MET A 161 -4.81 -11.31 23.09
N SER A 162 -3.69 -11.98 23.35
CA SER A 162 -3.62 -13.45 23.46
C SER A 162 -3.44 -13.98 24.89
N THR A 163 -3.49 -13.12 25.93
CA THR A 163 -3.21 -13.52 27.33
C THR A 163 -4.38 -13.22 28.29
N ARG A 164 -5.61 -13.00 27.78
CA ARG A 164 -6.77 -12.72 28.63
C ARG A 164 -7.98 -13.64 28.44
N MET A 165 -7.78 -14.80 27.80
CA MET A 165 -8.75 -15.89 27.77
C MET A 165 -8.05 -17.18 28.22
N THR A 166 -7.86 -17.38 29.53
CA THR A 166 -7.55 -18.67 30.19
C THR A 166 -7.35 -18.50 31.71
N ALA A 167 -8.17 -17.69 32.38
CA ALA A 167 -8.18 -17.65 33.85
C ALA A 167 -9.55 -17.19 34.37
N ASP A 168 -10.60 -17.89 33.97
CA ASP A 168 -11.91 -17.85 34.63
C ASP A 168 -12.54 -19.24 34.51
N THR A 169 -12.01 -20.20 35.27
CA THR A 169 -12.73 -21.42 35.67
C THR A 169 -12.03 -22.02 36.88
N SER A 170 -12.81 -22.58 37.82
CA SER A 170 -12.50 -23.14 39.16
C SER A 170 -12.26 -22.08 40.25
N SER A 171 -13.27 -21.71 41.05
CA SER A 171 -13.86 -22.47 42.18
C SER A 171 -12.89 -22.68 43.33
#